data_AF-A0A350PHQ2-F1
#
_entry.id   AF-A0A350PHQ2-F1
#
_cell.length_a   1.000
_cell.length_b   1.000
_cell.length_c   1.000
_cell.angle_alpha   90.00
_cell.angle_beta   90.00
_cell.angle_gamma   90.00
#
_symmetry.space_group_name_H-M   'P 1'
#
loop_
_entity.id
_entity.type
_entity.pdbx_description
1 polymer ?
#
loop_
_entity_poly.entity_id
_entity_poly.type
_entity_poly.pdbx_seq_one_letter_code
_entity_poly.pdbx_strand_id
1 'polypeptide(L)'
;MSLSKTTLGNFELYTIETGDFKLDGGAMFGVVPKTLWSRGIEADEKNRIQMTMRCLLIKSKATDKLYLIDNGLGTKFNEKLMKIYQVDFSKHTMEKSF
;
A
#
# COMPACT_ATOMS: atom_id res chain seq x y z
N MET A 1 -3.23 -11.13 13.49
CA MET A 1 -2.22 -11.53 12.47
C MET A 1 -0.91 -10.90 12.88
N SER A 2 0.24 -11.56 12.74
CA SER A 2 1.52 -10.91 13.05
C SER A 2 1.88 -9.93 11.93
N LEU A 3 2.08 -8.65 12.25
CA LEU A 3 2.69 -7.68 11.34
C LEU A 3 3.92 -8.30 10.69
N SER A 4 4.08 -8.13 9.37
CA SER A 4 5.36 -8.45 8.75
C SER A 4 6.42 -7.58 9.41
N LYS A 5 7.42 -8.25 9.98
CA LYS A 5 8.46 -7.65 10.83
C LYS A 5 9.82 -8.00 10.27
N THR A 6 10.70 -7.01 10.23
CA THR A 6 12.14 -7.23 10.08
C THR A 6 12.93 -6.37 11.06
N THR A 7 14.23 -6.62 11.20
CA THR A 7 15.12 -5.86 12.08
C THR A 7 16.33 -5.39 11.27
N LEU A 8 16.68 -4.11 11.41
CA LEU A 8 17.88 -3.51 10.82
C LEU A 8 18.65 -2.76 11.91
N GLY A 9 19.74 -3.36 12.39
CA GLY A 9 20.50 -2.83 13.52
C GLY A 9 19.61 -2.60 14.75
N ASN A 10 19.56 -1.36 15.21
CA ASN A 10 18.75 -0.96 16.37
C ASN A 10 17.28 -0.65 16.04
N PHE A 11 16.80 -0.95 14.84
CA PHE A 11 15.44 -0.65 14.40
C PHE A 11 14.62 -1.92 14.18
N GLU A 12 13.45 -2.00 14.82
CA GLU A 12 12.40 -2.95 14.46
C GLU A 12 11.45 -2.28 13.47
N LEU A 13 11.23 -2.94 12.35
CA LEU A 13 10.48 -2.42 11.21
C LEU A 13 9.22 -3.24 11.03
N TYR A 14 8.07 -2.57 10.96
CA TYR A 14 6.76 -3.18 10.81
C TYR A 14 6.00 -2.55 9.64
N THR A 15 5.45 -3.39 8.76
CA THR A 15 4.60 -2.90 7.68
C THR A 15 3.14 -2.88 8.12
N ILE A 16 2.47 -1.74 7.95
CA ILE A 16 1.03 -1.58 8.25
C ILE A 16 0.32 -1.36 6.92
N GLU A 17 -0.63 -2.21 6.56
CA GLU A 17 -1.37 -2.09 5.31
C GLU A 17 -2.68 -1.35 5.57
N THR A 18 -3.03 -0.39 4.72
CA THR A 18 -4.01 0.66 5.07
C THR A 18 -5.11 0.83 4.04
N GLY A 19 -5.28 -0.15 3.15
CA GLY A 19 -6.32 -0.13 2.13
C GLY A 19 -5.79 -0.58 0.78
N ASP A 20 -6.64 -1.30 0.07
CA ASP A 20 -6.42 -1.74 -1.30
C ASP A 20 -7.07 -0.74 -2.27
N PHE A 21 -6.46 -0.57 -3.43
CA PHE A 21 -6.96 0.30 -4.48
C PHE A 21 -6.39 -0.12 -5.83
N LYS A 22 -6.87 0.52 -6.89
CA LYS A 22 -6.42 0.29 -8.26
C LYS A 22 -6.09 1.59 -8.96
N LEU A 23 -4.98 1.61 -9.70
CA LEU A 23 -4.61 2.71 -10.60
C LEU A 23 -4.35 2.20 -12.00
N ASP A 24 -4.47 3.09 -12.99
CA ASP A 24 -4.13 2.78 -14.37
C ASP A 24 -2.67 2.31 -14.47
N GLY A 25 -2.47 1.11 -15.02
CA GLY A 25 -1.14 0.51 -15.15
C GLY A 25 -0.24 1.33 -16.07
N GLY A 26 -0.78 1.95 -17.12
CA GLY A 26 -0.02 2.84 -18.00
C GLY A 26 0.53 4.05 -17.25
N ALA A 27 -0.28 4.68 -16.41
CA ALA A 27 0.14 5.79 -15.56
C ALA A 27 1.23 5.37 -14.55
N MET A 28 1.15 4.16 -13.99
CA MET A 28 2.14 3.65 -13.03
C MET A 28 3.46 3.24 -13.68
N PHE A 29 3.43 2.74 -14.92
CA PHE A 29 4.60 2.25 -15.63
C PHE A 29 5.17 3.24 -16.66
N GLY A 30 4.50 4.37 -16.88
CA GLY A 30 4.96 5.46 -17.72
C GLY A 30 5.26 5.02 -19.16
N VAL A 31 6.51 5.18 -19.59
CA VAL A 31 6.95 4.86 -20.96
C VAL A 31 7.08 3.35 -21.22
N VAL A 32 7.01 2.50 -20.18
CA VAL A 32 7.17 1.06 -20.34
C VAL A 32 5.95 0.48 -21.07
N PRO A 33 6.12 -0.23 -22.21
CA PRO A 33 5.01 -0.81 -22.95
C PRO A 33 4.19 -1.80 -22.13
N LYS A 34 2.86 -1.79 -22.31
CA LYS A 34 1.94 -2.72 -21.66
C LYS A 34 2.32 -4.18 -21.83
N THR A 35 2.73 -4.57 -23.04
CA THR A 35 3.17 -5.94 -23.34
C THR A 35 4.36 -6.43 -22.52
N LEU A 36 5.12 -5.53 -21.87
CA LEU A 36 6.21 -5.87 -20.96
C LEU A 36 5.74 -5.92 -19.51
N TRP A 37 5.16 -4.82 -19.00
CA TRP A 37 4.79 -4.76 -17.57
C TRP A 37 3.63 -5.70 -17.24
N SER A 38 2.72 -5.97 -18.19
CA SER A 38 1.57 -6.85 -17.95
C SER A 38 1.94 -8.33 -17.86
N ARG A 39 3.22 -8.69 -18.07
CA ARG A 39 3.72 -10.04 -17.83
C ARG A 39 3.89 -10.34 -16.34
N GLY A 40 4.15 -9.31 -15.54
CA GLY A 40 4.38 -9.45 -14.10
C GLY A 40 3.18 -8.99 -13.24
N ILE A 41 2.37 -8.07 -13.76
CA ILE A 41 1.22 -7.52 -13.04
C ILE A 41 0.00 -7.52 -13.95
N GLU A 42 -1.01 -8.31 -13.59
CA GLU A 42 -2.27 -8.37 -14.31
C GLU A 42 -3.05 -7.06 -14.14
N ALA A 43 -3.62 -6.57 -15.25
CA ALA A 43 -4.50 -5.41 -15.25
C ALA A 43 -5.93 -5.83 -15.53
N ASP A 44 -6.88 -5.13 -14.92
CA ASP A 44 -8.30 -5.34 -15.19
C ASP A 44 -8.75 -4.80 -16.56
N GLU A 45 -10.03 -4.99 -16.89
CA GLU A 45 -10.63 -4.53 -18.15
C GLU A 45 -10.51 -3.01 -18.39
N LYS A 46 -10.32 -2.22 -17.32
CA LYS A 46 -10.10 -0.77 -17.37
C LYS A 46 -8.61 -0.41 -17.36
N ASN A 47 -7.73 -1.37 -17.62
CA ASN A 47 -6.27 -1.23 -17.59
C ASN A 47 -5.70 -0.89 -16.21
N ARG A 48 -6.41 -1.19 -15.11
CA ARG A 48 -5.94 -0.86 -13.76
C ARG A 48 -5.25 -2.05 -13.09
N ILE A 49 -4.19 -1.78 -12.34
CA ILE A 49 -3.44 -2.77 -11.56
C ILE A 49 -3.82 -2.69 -10.08
N GLN A 50 -3.78 -3.84 -9.40
CA GLN A 50 -4.05 -3.93 -7.96
C GLN A 50 -2.86 -3.38 -7.16
N MET A 51 -3.16 -2.52 -6.18
CA MET A 51 -2.18 -1.93 -5.27
C MET A 51 -2.70 -1.86 -3.83
N THR A 52 -1.77 -1.69 -2.89
CA THR A 52 -2.06 -1.60 -1.45
C THR A 52 -1.24 -0.45 -0.88
N MET A 53 -1.88 0.47 -0.14
CA MET A 53 -1.16 1.51 0.59
C MET A 53 -0.55 0.93 1.86
N ARG A 54 0.72 1.25 2.13
CA ARG A 54 1.48 0.68 3.25
C ARG A 54 2.24 1.77 3.97
N CYS A 55 2.11 1.81 5.29
CA CYS A 55 2.96 2.60 6.16
C CYS A 55 4.09 1.75 6.72
N LEU A 56 5.19 2.40 7.10
CA LEU A 56 6.30 1.77 7.82
C LEU A 56 6.37 2.33 9.24
N LEU A 57 6.13 1.47 10.23
CA LEU A 57 6.35 1.79 11.64
C LEU A 57 7.74 1.32 12.06
N ILE A 58 8.51 2.23 12.63
CA ILE A 58 9.89 2.02 13.07
C ILE A 58 9.97 2.20 14.58
N LYS A 59 10.39 1.16 15.29
CA LYS A 59 10.73 1.24 16.72
C LYS A 59 12.25 1.25 16.89
N SER A 60 12.79 2.32 17.44
CA SER A 60 14.22 2.43 17.76
C SER A 60 14.52 1.85 19.14
N LYS A 61 15.28 0.75 19.20
CA LYS A 61 15.74 0.13 20.46
C LYS A 61 16.73 1.01 21.23
N ALA A 62 17.45 1.90 20.55
CA ALA A 62 18.46 2.75 21.17
C ALA A 62 17.87 4.00 21.84
N THR A 63 16.72 4.47 21.37
CA THR A 63 16.11 5.74 21.84
C THR A 63 14.69 5.57 22.39
N ASP A 64 14.12 4.37 22.26
CA ASP A 64 12.72 4.03 22.56
C ASP A 64 11.68 4.89 21.82
N LYS A 65 12.09 5.56 20.74
CA LYS A 65 11.20 6.37 19.89
C LYS A 65 10.52 5.53 18.82
N LEU A 66 9.29 5.93 18.49
CA LEU A 66 8.52 5.43 17.35
C LEU A 66 8.51 6.46 16.22
N TYR A 67 8.71 5.99 15.00
CA TYR A 67 8.60 6.79 13.78
C TYR A 67 7.62 6.12 12.84
N LEU A 68 6.75 6.92 12.22
CA LEU A 68 5.81 6.46 11.20
C LEU A 68 6.15 7.13 9.88
N ILE A 69 6.31 6.35 8.83
CA ILE A 69 6.44 6.83 7.45
C ILE A 69 5.10 6.60 6.75
N ASP A 70 4.59 7.67 6.12
CA ASP A 70 3.29 7.79 5.47
C ASP A 70 2.07 7.62 6.41
N ASN A 71 0.89 7.98 5.90
CA ASN A 71 -0.38 7.96 6.63
C ASN A 71 -1.48 7.16 5.92
N GLY A 72 -1.11 6.35 4.92
CA GLY A 72 -2.01 5.40 4.26
C GLY A 72 -3.14 6.05 3.47
N LEU A 73 -4.17 5.26 3.18
CA LEU A 73 -5.29 5.69 2.32
C LEU A 73 -6.22 6.69 3.01
N GLY A 74 -6.41 6.53 4.32
CA GLY A 74 -7.31 7.35 5.12
C GLY A 74 -8.75 7.37 4.58
N THR A 75 -9.47 8.46 4.87
CA THR A 75 -10.91 8.59 4.57
C THR A 75 -11.24 9.85 3.76
N LYS A 76 -10.24 10.48 3.14
CA LYS A 76 -10.40 11.77 2.45
C LYS A 76 -11.03 11.65 1.06
N PHE A 77 -11.08 10.45 0.48
CA PHE A 77 -11.69 10.24 -0.83
C PHE A 77 -13.21 10.31 -0.74
N ASN A 78 -13.80 11.11 -1.62
CA ASN A 78 -15.24 11.12 -1.83
C ASN A 78 -15.70 9.87 -2.61
N GLU A 79 -17.02 9.64 -2.68
CA GLU A 79 -17.59 8.46 -3.35
C GLU A 79 -17.13 8.29 -4.81
N LYS A 80 -16.94 9.40 -5.53
CA LYS A 80 -16.47 9.37 -6.92
C LYS A 80 -15.06 8.80 -7.00
N LEU A 81 -14.13 9.28 -6.17
CA LEU A 81 -12.75 8.81 -6.12
C LEU A 81 -12.68 7.35 -5.64
N MET A 82 -13.48 6.99 -4.63
CA MET A 82 -13.60 5.60 -4.15
C MET A 82 -14.02 4.65 -5.28
N LYS A 83 -14.98 5.04 -6.13
CA LYS A 83 -15.42 4.25 -7.30
C LYS A 83 -14.38 4.20 -8.42
N ILE A 84 -13.71 5.31 -8.72
CA ILE A 84 -12.65 5.37 -9.76
C ILE A 84 -11.49 4.45 -9.40
N TYR A 85 -11.00 4.55 -8.16
CA TYR A 85 -9.86 3.78 -7.69
C TYR A 85 -10.23 2.42 -7.11
N GLN A 86 -11.52 2.06 -7.10
CA GLN A 86 -12.03 0.81 -6.54
C GLN A 86 -11.40 0.54 -5.17
N VAL A 87 -11.50 1.53 -4.28
CA VAL A 87 -10.96 1.40 -2.92
C VAL A 87 -11.66 0.27 -2.19
N ASP A 88 -10.87 -0.59 -1.56
CA ASP A 88 -11.33 -1.75 -0.81
C ASP A 88 -10.63 -1.82 0.55
N PHE A 89 -11.45 -1.89 1.61
CA PHE A 89 -11.02 -2.09 3.00
C PHE A 89 -11.42 -3.47 3.53
N SER A 90 -11.82 -4.41 2.67
CA SER A 90 -12.28 -5.74 3.09
C SER A 90 -11.13 -6.59 3.66
N LYS A 91 -9.94 -6.50 3.05
CA LYS A 91 -8.75 -7.28 3.41
C LYS A 91 -7.75 -6.46 4.23
N HIS A 92 -7.12 -5.47 3.60
CA HIS A 92 -6.08 -4.67 4.24
C HIS A 92 -6.69 -3.40 4.83
N THR A 93 -6.61 -3.28 6.16
CA THR A 93 -6.97 -2.05 6.86
C THR A 93 -5.98 -1.78 7.98
N MET A 94 -5.92 -0.53 8.40
CA MET A 94 -5.09 -0.13 9.53
C MET A 94 -5.50 -0.93 10.79
N GLU A 95 -6.80 -1.05 11.05
CA GLU A 95 -7.37 -1.73 12.22
C GLU A 95 -7.09 -3.23 12.26
N LYS A 96 -6.98 -3.88 11.10
CA LYS A 96 -6.66 -5.31 11.00
C LYS A 96 -5.16 -5.60 10.97
N SER A 97 -4.33 -4.56 10.89
CA SER A 97 -2.88 -4.72 10.79
C SER A 97 -2.24 -5.04 12.15
N PHE A 98 -2.90 -4.78 13.27
CA PHE A 98 -2.40 -5.07 14.63
C PHE A 98 -3.15 -6.19 15.34
#